data_AF-A0AAN8IXN0-F1
#
_entry.id   AF-A0AAN8IXN0-F1
#
_cell.length_a   1.000
_cell.length_b   1.000
_cell.length_c   1.000
_cell.angle_alpha   90.00
_cell.angle_beta   90.00
_cell.angle_gamma   90.00
#
_symmetry.space_group_name_H-M   'P 1'
#
loop_
_entity.id
_entity.type
_entity.pdbx_description
1 polymer ?
#
loop_
_entity_poly.entity_id
_entity_poly.type
_entity_poly.pdbx_seq_one_letter_code
_entity_poly.pdbx_strand_id
1 'polypeptide(L)'
;MTLTVSMEDMELFPKDALLNTKPHPNPVDINCFTQMQTALDRLWWSRLVISVRGYVVNYVQNDDEILFHTDDAFICIHRFLAEEMSDIKLAQQFISDADTIVTYPLISETLLALSSSRQIQNPFSDKHVGPAFTRVFGQPNDATYRVANGQKHAYIVFMRVLCTLQERWMAERKARKSIRFETDPEWQPDDRVVLFQEFYKGNRTWVLLDFDRYILAQWRPRGSEVIFGARFVEKKMRAGMQLCAWCGMIEQQPNQFSQFMNDKAVCSPQCWELLQASNKTSDPQSK
;
A
#
# COMPACT_ATOMS: atom_id res chain seq x y z
N MET A 1 18.42 9.88 9.31
CA MET A 1 18.55 8.43 9.03
C MET A 1 17.62 8.17 7.86
N THR A 2 18.13 7.61 6.76
CA THR A 2 17.34 7.32 5.56
C THR A 2 17.21 5.81 5.48
N LEU A 3 16.06 5.29 5.91
CA LEU A 3 15.76 3.86 5.77
C LEU A 3 15.23 3.63 4.36
N THR A 4 16.08 3.24 3.42
CA THR A 4 15.67 3.05 2.03
C THR A 4 14.85 1.77 1.89
N VAL A 5 13.70 1.87 1.23
CA VAL A 5 12.92 0.72 0.74
C VAL A 5 13.16 0.66 -0.77
N SER A 6 13.41 -0.51 -1.33
CA SER A 6 13.57 -0.74 -2.78
C SER A 6 13.00 -2.11 -3.15
N MET A 7 12.28 -2.23 -4.27
CA MET A 7 11.79 -3.53 -4.77
C MET A 7 12.90 -4.41 -5.38
N GLU A 8 14.10 -3.86 -5.52
CA GLU A 8 15.30 -4.64 -5.86
C GLU A 8 15.95 -5.26 -4.62
N ASP A 9 15.51 -4.86 -3.43
CA ASP A 9 15.95 -5.42 -2.18
C ASP A 9 15.38 -6.84 -2.01
N MET A 10 16.20 -7.84 -2.33
CA MET A 10 15.83 -9.25 -2.30
C MET A 10 15.57 -9.76 -0.88
N GLU A 11 15.99 -9.05 0.16
CA GLU A 11 15.67 -9.39 1.55
C GLU A 11 14.24 -8.96 1.91
N LEU A 12 13.82 -7.78 1.44
CA LEU A 12 12.44 -7.30 1.63
C LEU A 12 11.45 -7.97 0.66
N PHE A 13 11.88 -8.16 -0.59
CA PHE A 13 11.04 -8.60 -1.71
C PHE A 13 11.70 -9.76 -2.49
N PRO A 14 11.78 -10.96 -1.89
CA PRO A 14 12.39 -12.11 -2.55
C PRO A 14 11.60 -12.52 -3.79
N LYS A 15 12.30 -12.81 -4.89
CA LYS A 15 11.71 -13.21 -6.19
C LYS A 15 11.51 -14.72 -6.27
N ASP A 16 10.85 -15.27 -5.27
CA ASP A 16 10.52 -16.69 -5.19
C ASP A 16 9.36 -17.05 -6.13
N ALA A 17 9.20 -18.33 -6.46
CA ALA A 17 8.08 -18.79 -7.30
C ALA A 17 6.72 -18.69 -6.60
N LEU A 18 6.70 -18.71 -5.26
CA LEU A 18 5.50 -18.64 -4.44
C LEU A 18 5.67 -17.58 -3.38
N LEU A 19 4.58 -16.93 -3.01
CA LEU A 19 4.58 -15.96 -1.93
C LEU A 19 4.93 -16.65 -0.62
N ASN A 20 6.02 -16.23 0.01
CA ASN A 20 6.37 -16.72 1.33
C ASN A 20 5.37 -16.15 2.36
N THR A 21 4.52 -17.02 2.91
CA THR A 21 3.54 -16.70 3.96
C THR A 21 3.99 -17.14 5.36
N LYS A 22 5.26 -17.52 5.53
CA LYS A 22 5.79 -17.79 6.86
C LYS A 22 5.96 -16.48 7.62
N PRO A 23 5.47 -16.40 8.87
CA PRO A 23 5.67 -15.22 9.69
C PRO A 23 7.15 -14.99 9.98
N HIS A 24 7.48 -13.74 10.27
CA HIS A 24 8.81 -13.36 10.72
C HIS A 24 9.11 -14.01 12.09
N PRO A 25 10.33 -14.51 12.34
CA PRO A 25 10.65 -15.19 13.60
C PRO A 25 10.61 -14.27 14.82
N ASN A 26 10.90 -12.97 14.62
CA ASN A 26 10.87 -11.96 15.67
C ASN A 26 9.57 -11.15 15.58
N PRO A 27 8.85 -10.96 16.71
CA PRO A 27 7.68 -10.09 16.76
C PRO A 27 8.08 -8.63 16.59
N VAL A 28 7.10 -7.78 16.27
CA VAL A 28 7.34 -6.33 16.15
C VAL A 28 7.74 -5.70 17.49
N ASP A 29 8.77 -4.86 17.45
CA ASP A 29 9.12 -3.97 18.55
C ASP A 29 8.31 -2.66 18.44
N ILE A 30 7.29 -2.51 19.30
CA ILE A 30 6.43 -1.33 19.33
C ILE A 30 7.20 -0.04 19.69
N ASN A 31 8.26 -0.13 20.49
CA ASN A 31 9.10 1.03 20.80
C ASN A 31 9.91 1.45 19.58
N CYS A 32 10.48 0.49 18.85
CA CYS A 32 11.16 0.75 17.58
C CYS A 32 10.19 1.33 16.55
N PHE A 33 8.98 0.77 16.43
CA PHE A 33 7.93 1.28 15.55
C PHE A 33 7.60 2.74 15.86
N THR A 34 7.40 3.08 17.14
CA THR A 34 7.08 4.45 17.57
C THR A 34 8.19 5.44 17.20
N GLN A 35 9.45 5.02 17.34
CA GLN A 35 10.60 5.85 16.94
C GLN A 35 10.63 6.06 15.43
N MET A 36 10.41 5.00 14.64
CA MET A 36 10.33 5.09 13.19
C MET A 36 9.17 5.99 12.76
N GLN A 37 7.99 5.85 13.36
CA GLN A 37 6.81 6.65 13.03
C GLN A 37 7.01 8.14 13.33
N THR A 38 7.78 8.47 14.37
CA THR A 38 8.12 9.86 14.71
C THR A 38 9.21 10.43 13.78
N ALA A 39 10.13 9.59 13.29
CA ALA A 39 11.30 10.03 12.54
C ALA A 39 11.10 10.01 11.01
N LEU A 40 10.21 9.17 10.50
CA LEU A 40 9.93 9.00 9.07
C LEU A 40 8.66 9.76 8.70
N ASP A 41 8.67 10.41 7.55
CA ASP A 41 7.53 11.19 7.10
C ASP A 41 6.39 10.30 6.56
N ARG A 42 5.22 10.92 6.40
CA ARG A 42 4.01 10.27 5.86
C ARG A 42 4.23 9.67 4.47
N LEU A 43 5.04 10.33 3.64
CA LEU A 43 5.32 9.89 2.28
C LEU A 43 6.12 8.59 2.28
N TRP A 44 7.07 8.46 3.20
CA TRP A 44 7.84 7.24 3.40
C TRP A 44 6.94 6.05 3.74
N TRP A 45 6.00 6.23 4.69
CA TRP A 45 5.05 5.19 5.06
C TRP A 45 4.12 4.82 3.89
N SER A 46 3.61 5.82 3.17
CA SER A 46 2.78 5.59 1.98
C SER A 46 3.53 4.75 0.94
N ARG A 47 4.79 5.09 0.68
CA ARG A 47 5.65 4.36 -0.25
C ARG A 47 5.93 2.94 0.20
N LEU A 48 6.20 2.71 1.49
CA LEU A 48 6.36 1.36 2.03
C LEU A 48 5.12 0.50 1.74
N VAL A 49 3.93 1.01 2.04
CA VAL A 49 2.67 0.27 1.81
C VAL A 49 2.48 -0.04 0.33
N ILE A 50 2.72 0.93 -0.55
CA ILE A 50 2.63 0.77 -2.01
C ILE A 50 3.61 -0.31 -2.51
N SER A 51 4.86 -0.30 -2.04
CA SER A 51 5.87 -1.28 -2.44
C SER A 51 5.48 -2.70 -2.01
N VAL A 52 5.06 -2.87 -0.75
CA VAL A 52 4.63 -4.18 -0.25
C VAL A 52 3.39 -4.66 -0.99
N ARG A 53 2.43 -3.78 -1.25
CA ARG A 53 1.25 -4.10 -2.07
C ARG A 53 1.66 -4.57 -3.45
N GLY A 54 2.49 -3.81 -4.15
CA GLY A 54 3.00 -4.16 -5.48
C GLY A 54 3.70 -5.52 -5.51
N TYR A 55 4.43 -5.87 -4.46
CA TYR A 55 5.01 -7.20 -4.30
C TYR A 55 3.94 -8.29 -4.15
N VAL A 56 3.00 -8.13 -3.22
CA VAL A 56 1.99 -9.15 -2.89
C VAL A 56 1.06 -9.43 -4.07
N VAL A 57 0.58 -8.39 -4.77
CA VAL A 57 -0.39 -8.57 -5.86
C VAL A 57 0.15 -9.43 -7.00
N ASN A 58 1.47 -9.40 -7.27
CA ASN A 58 2.07 -10.27 -8.29
C ASN A 58 1.81 -11.76 -8.06
N TYR A 59 1.55 -12.17 -6.82
CA TYR A 59 1.30 -13.56 -6.44
C TYR A 59 -0.18 -13.91 -6.31
N VAL A 60 -1.05 -12.93 -6.06
CA VAL A 60 -2.49 -13.16 -5.82
C VAL A 60 -3.38 -12.67 -6.95
N GLN A 61 -2.82 -12.00 -7.96
CA GLN A 61 -3.55 -11.38 -9.09
C GLN A 61 -4.43 -12.31 -9.94
N ASN A 62 -4.28 -13.63 -9.81
CA ASN A 62 -5.08 -14.60 -10.56
C ASN A 62 -6.39 -14.98 -9.85
N ASP A 63 -6.62 -14.47 -8.64
CA ASP A 63 -7.83 -14.69 -7.85
C ASP A 63 -8.44 -13.33 -7.50
N ASP A 64 -9.52 -12.96 -8.18
CA ASP A 64 -10.16 -11.65 -8.06
C ASP A 64 -10.68 -11.37 -6.63
N GLU A 65 -11.19 -12.39 -5.93
CA GLU A 65 -11.70 -12.24 -4.56
C GLU A 65 -10.56 -12.02 -3.58
N ILE A 66 -9.47 -12.78 -3.71
CA ILE A 66 -8.26 -12.57 -2.88
C ILE A 66 -7.62 -11.22 -3.19
N LEU A 67 -7.54 -10.82 -4.46
CA LEU A 67 -6.98 -9.52 -4.87
C LEU A 67 -7.79 -8.37 -4.26
N PHE A 68 -9.12 -8.42 -4.36
CA PHE A 68 -10.01 -7.42 -3.77
C PHE A 68 -9.79 -7.28 -2.26
N HIS A 69 -9.81 -8.40 -1.52
CA HIS A 69 -9.56 -8.38 -0.08
C HIS A 69 -8.14 -7.94 0.27
N THR A 70 -7.14 -8.34 -0.52
CA THR A 70 -5.75 -7.89 -0.34
C THR A 70 -5.64 -6.37 -0.46
N ASP A 71 -6.28 -5.77 -1.46
CA ASP A 71 -6.32 -4.31 -1.62
C ASP A 71 -7.01 -3.62 -0.44
N ASP A 72 -8.14 -4.15 0.04
CA ASP A 72 -8.81 -3.64 1.25
C ASP A 72 -7.88 -3.63 2.47
N ALA A 73 -7.08 -4.68 2.66
CA ALA A 73 -6.10 -4.73 3.74
C ALA A 73 -5.01 -3.65 3.58
N PHE A 74 -4.50 -3.43 2.36
CA PHE A 74 -3.51 -2.38 2.13
C PHE A 74 -4.09 -0.96 2.29
N ILE A 75 -5.36 -0.74 1.95
CA ILE A 75 -6.08 0.50 2.27
C ILE A 75 -6.12 0.68 3.80
N CYS A 76 -6.47 -0.36 4.56
CA CYS A 76 -6.46 -0.31 6.02
C CYS A 76 -5.07 0.00 6.59
N ILE A 77 -4.02 -0.67 6.12
CA ILE A 77 -2.64 -0.40 6.53
C ILE A 77 -2.27 1.06 6.23
N HIS A 78 -2.59 1.55 5.03
CA HIS A 78 -2.31 2.93 4.65
C HIS A 78 -3.06 3.94 5.52
N ARG A 79 -4.33 3.69 5.85
CA ARG A 79 -5.14 4.52 6.77
C ARG A 79 -4.45 4.75 8.10
N PHE A 80 -3.94 3.69 8.71
CA PHE A 80 -3.30 3.79 10.02
C PHE A 80 -1.89 4.40 9.97
N LEU A 81 -1.16 4.26 8.86
CA LEU A 81 0.27 4.60 8.82
C LEU A 81 0.61 5.86 8.02
N ALA A 82 -0.21 6.23 7.04
CA ALA A 82 0.17 7.17 5.99
C ALA A 82 -0.92 8.18 5.62
N GLU A 83 -2.12 8.13 6.22
CA GLU A 83 -3.09 9.21 6.08
C GLU A 83 -2.73 10.43 6.94
N GLU A 84 -3.22 11.60 6.53
CA GLU A 84 -2.99 12.86 7.24
C GLU A 84 -3.53 12.86 8.67
N MET A 85 -4.68 12.21 8.85
CA MET A 85 -5.38 12.14 10.14
C MET A 85 -4.99 10.88 10.93
N SER A 86 -3.91 10.20 10.55
CA SER A 86 -3.47 9.00 11.26
C SER A 86 -3.09 9.32 12.70
N ASP A 87 -3.72 8.64 13.65
CA ASP A 87 -3.41 8.75 15.07
C ASP A 87 -2.35 7.72 15.47
N ILE A 88 -1.27 8.20 16.09
CA ILE A 88 -0.12 7.36 16.49
C ILE A 88 -0.53 6.21 17.42
N LYS A 89 -1.46 6.43 18.35
CA LYS A 89 -1.91 5.38 19.28
C LYS A 89 -2.75 4.33 18.55
N LEU A 90 -3.61 4.76 17.62
CA LEU A 90 -4.37 3.83 16.79
C LEU A 90 -3.44 3.02 15.88
N ALA A 91 -2.41 3.65 15.31
CA ALA A 91 -1.40 2.97 14.51
C ALA A 91 -0.64 1.92 15.33
N GLN A 92 -0.20 2.26 16.54
CA GLN A 92 0.46 1.31 17.44
C GLN A 92 -0.45 0.13 17.80
N GLN A 93 -1.72 0.39 18.13
CA GLN A 93 -2.70 -0.66 18.43
C GLN A 93 -2.90 -1.58 17.21
N PHE A 94 -3.07 -1.01 16.02
CA PHE A 94 -3.22 -1.76 14.79
C PHE A 94 -2.01 -2.64 14.49
N ILE A 95 -0.79 -2.11 14.63
CA ILE A 95 0.44 -2.88 14.43
C ILE A 95 0.58 -4.01 15.47
N SER A 96 0.22 -3.76 16.72
CA SER A 96 0.21 -4.79 17.77
C SER A 96 -0.82 -5.89 17.48
N ASP A 97 -1.99 -5.52 16.97
CA ASP A 97 -3.04 -6.48 16.61
C ASP A 97 -2.64 -7.31 15.38
N ALA A 98 -2.06 -6.66 14.36
CA ALA A 98 -1.54 -7.32 13.18
C ALA A 98 -0.41 -8.29 13.54
N ASP A 99 0.51 -7.91 14.44
CA ASP A 99 1.58 -8.79 14.93
C ASP A 99 1.00 -10.03 15.63
N THR A 100 0.00 -9.84 16.49
CA THR A 100 -0.72 -10.93 17.16
C THR A 100 -1.37 -11.89 16.16
N ILE A 101 -1.94 -11.37 15.07
CA ILE A 101 -2.58 -12.18 14.03
C ILE A 101 -1.54 -12.97 13.23
N VAL A 102 -0.49 -12.32 12.73
CA VAL A 102 0.47 -12.98 11.82
C VAL A 102 1.35 -13.98 12.55
N THR A 103 1.59 -13.79 13.85
CA THR A 103 2.33 -14.72 14.71
C THR A 103 1.47 -15.87 15.24
N TYR A 104 0.16 -15.86 15.00
CA TYR A 104 -0.72 -16.95 15.39
C TYR A 104 -0.30 -18.27 14.67
N PRO A 105 -0.16 -19.39 15.41
CA PRO A 105 0.28 -20.65 14.82
C PRO A 105 -0.62 -21.11 13.66
N LEU A 106 -0.01 -21.47 12.54
CA LEU A 106 -0.73 -21.98 11.35
C LEU A 106 -1.84 -21.03 10.85
N ILE A 107 -1.64 -19.71 10.98
CA ILE A 107 -2.64 -18.71 10.62
C ILE A 107 -3.19 -18.90 9.20
N SER A 108 -2.34 -19.30 8.25
CA SER A 108 -2.73 -19.50 6.86
C SER A 108 -3.73 -20.63 6.70
N GLU A 109 -3.49 -21.75 7.38
CA GLU A 109 -4.33 -22.94 7.41
C GLU A 109 -5.59 -22.71 8.24
N THR A 110 -5.47 -22.03 9.38
CA THR A 110 -6.60 -21.72 10.26
C THR A 110 -7.62 -20.83 9.56
N LEU A 111 -7.20 -19.74 8.93
CA LEU A 111 -8.13 -18.85 8.22
C LEU A 111 -8.78 -19.51 7.01
N LEU A 112 -8.04 -20.37 6.29
CA LEU A 112 -8.59 -21.16 5.18
C LEU A 112 -9.63 -22.18 5.65
N ALA A 113 -9.37 -22.84 6.78
CA ALA A 113 -10.31 -23.79 7.38
C ALA A 113 -11.59 -23.08 7.83
N LEU A 114 -11.47 -21.92 8.48
CA LEU A 114 -12.62 -21.11 8.91
C LEU A 114 -13.44 -20.59 7.74
N SER A 115 -12.80 -20.09 6.67
CA SER A 115 -13.51 -19.62 5.47
C SER A 115 -14.23 -20.75 4.73
N SER A 116 -13.81 -21.99 4.94
CA SER A 116 -14.42 -23.21 4.40
C SER A 116 -15.38 -23.90 5.38
N SER A 117 -15.78 -23.21 6.45
CA SER A 117 -16.68 -23.73 7.51
C SER A 117 -16.21 -25.05 8.15
N ARG A 118 -14.90 -25.32 8.16
CA ARG A 118 -14.32 -26.49 8.82
C ARG A 118 -14.21 -26.24 10.32
N GLN A 119 -14.46 -27.28 11.12
CA GLN A 119 -14.25 -27.21 12.57
C GLN A 119 -12.75 -27.15 12.88
N ILE A 120 -12.33 -26.02 13.45
CA ILE A 120 -10.98 -25.78 13.96
C ILE A 120 -11.07 -24.85 15.18
N GLN A 121 -10.03 -24.79 16.00
CA GLN A 121 -9.93 -23.79 17.05
C GLN A 121 -10.01 -22.39 16.43
N ASN A 122 -11.03 -21.63 16.84
CA ASN A 122 -11.33 -20.32 16.29
C ASN A 122 -10.56 -19.23 17.07
N PRO A 123 -9.55 -18.56 16.47
CA PRO A 123 -8.81 -17.50 17.14
C PRO A 123 -9.70 -16.32 17.56
N PHE A 124 -10.83 -16.07 16.89
CA PHE A 124 -11.76 -15.01 17.28
C PHE A 124 -12.43 -15.27 18.63
N SER A 125 -12.51 -16.52 19.06
CA SER A 125 -13.08 -16.92 20.36
C SER A 125 -12.02 -17.05 21.46
N ASP A 126 -10.74 -16.93 21.12
CA ASP A 126 -9.65 -17.01 22.07
C ASP A 126 -9.59 -15.73 22.93
N LYS A 127 -9.42 -15.88 24.25
CA LYS A 127 -9.42 -14.74 25.18
C LYS A 127 -8.22 -13.80 25.01
N HIS A 128 -7.10 -14.33 24.52
CA HIS A 128 -5.84 -13.60 24.41
C HIS A 128 -5.68 -12.98 23.02
N VAL A 129 -6.01 -13.71 21.95
CA VAL A 129 -5.82 -13.22 20.57
C VAL A 129 -7.12 -12.73 19.91
N GLY A 130 -8.29 -13.21 20.34
CA GLY A 130 -9.59 -12.87 19.74
C GLY A 130 -9.91 -11.38 19.68
N PRO A 131 -9.55 -10.54 20.68
CA PRO A 131 -9.72 -9.09 20.57
C PRO A 131 -8.95 -8.46 19.40
N ALA A 132 -7.73 -8.94 19.09
CA ALA A 132 -6.94 -8.45 17.97
C ALA A 132 -7.60 -8.81 16.62
N PHE A 133 -8.01 -10.07 16.46
CA PHE A 133 -8.76 -10.52 15.28
C PHE A 133 -10.04 -9.73 15.07
N THR A 134 -10.78 -9.47 16.15
CA THR A 134 -12.06 -8.74 16.09
C THR A 134 -11.87 -7.27 15.73
N ARG A 135 -10.79 -6.63 16.20
CA ARG A 135 -10.48 -5.23 15.85
C ARG A 135 -10.04 -5.07 14.40
N VAL A 136 -9.27 -6.02 13.87
CA VAL A 136 -8.76 -5.96 12.49
C VAL A 136 -9.79 -6.40 11.46
N PHE A 137 -10.49 -7.51 11.70
CA PHE A 137 -11.40 -8.11 10.72
C PHE A 137 -12.88 -7.87 11.00
N GLY A 138 -13.24 -7.48 12.23
CA GLY A 138 -14.63 -7.34 12.67
C GLY A 138 -15.17 -8.58 13.40
N GLN A 139 -16.46 -8.58 13.68
CA GLN A 139 -17.12 -9.63 14.47
C GLN A 139 -17.08 -10.99 13.76
N PRO A 140 -16.89 -12.12 14.47
CA PRO A 140 -16.79 -13.44 13.87
C PRO A 140 -18.10 -13.87 13.19
N ASN A 141 -18.02 -14.12 11.89
CA ASN A 141 -19.06 -14.71 11.06
C ASN A 141 -18.43 -15.22 9.74
N ASP A 142 -19.21 -15.92 8.92
CA ASP A 142 -18.71 -16.51 7.66
C ASP A 142 -18.12 -15.48 6.69
N ALA A 143 -18.69 -14.28 6.61
CA ALA A 143 -18.16 -13.22 5.77
C ALA A 143 -16.81 -12.72 6.31
N THR A 144 -16.70 -12.49 7.62
CA THR A 144 -15.44 -12.09 8.27
C THR A 144 -14.34 -13.13 8.07
N TYR A 145 -14.66 -14.43 8.08
CA TYR A 145 -13.65 -15.46 7.83
C TYR A 145 -13.14 -15.45 6.39
N ARG A 146 -14.03 -15.23 5.41
CA ARG A 146 -13.61 -15.04 4.00
C ARG A 146 -12.72 -13.82 3.84
N VAL A 147 -13.12 -12.68 4.41
CA VAL A 147 -12.33 -11.44 4.40
C VAL A 147 -10.97 -11.68 5.04
N ALA A 148 -10.91 -12.24 6.25
CA ALA A 148 -9.66 -12.52 6.94
C ALA A 148 -8.75 -13.45 6.13
N ASN A 149 -9.31 -14.48 5.50
CA ASN A 149 -8.56 -15.39 4.64
C ASN A 149 -7.98 -14.70 3.39
N GLY A 150 -8.72 -13.80 2.75
CA GLY A 150 -8.22 -13.01 1.61
C GLY A 150 -7.18 -11.96 2.01
N GLN A 151 -7.38 -11.31 3.15
CA GLN A 151 -6.51 -10.24 3.65
C GLN A 151 -5.17 -10.72 4.23
N LYS A 152 -5.07 -11.99 4.65
CA LYS A 152 -3.90 -12.50 5.39
C LYS A 152 -2.56 -12.28 4.67
N HIS A 153 -2.55 -12.35 3.34
CA HIS A 153 -1.33 -12.18 2.55
C HIS A 153 -0.73 -10.78 2.72
N ALA A 154 -1.58 -9.74 2.74
CA ALA A 154 -1.15 -8.37 2.98
C ALA A 154 -0.51 -8.23 4.36
N TYR A 155 -1.20 -8.67 5.42
CA TYR A 155 -0.71 -8.53 6.79
C TYR A 155 0.58 -9.32 7.04
N ILE A 156 0.64 -10.60 6.63
CA ILE A 156 1.83 -11.44 6.85
C ILE A 156 3.06 -10.80 6.20
N VAL A 157 2.95 -10.39 4.94
CA VAL A 157 4.08 -9.86 4.20
C VAL A 157 4.46 -8.46 4.68
N PHE A 158 3.48 -7.61 4.96
CA PHE A 158 3.72 -6.27 5.49
C PHE A 158 4.43 -6.33 6.85
N MET A 159 3.95 -7.16 7.76
CA MET A 159 4.56 -7.32 9.08
C MET A 159 5.97 -7.89 8.98
N ARG A 160 6.21 -8.84 8.07
CA ARG A 160 7.57 -9.36 7.82
C ARG A 160 8.51 -8.26 7.35
N VAL A 161 8.12 -7.50 6.33
CA VAL A 161 8.92 -6.38 5.80
C VAL A 161 9.17 -5.34 6.90
N LEU A 162 8.16 -5.02 7.71
CA LEU A 162 8.29 -4.10 8.83
C LEU A 162 9.31 -4.60 9.85
N CYS A 163 9.26 -5.88 10.26
CA CYS A 163 10.24 -6.45 11.19
C CYS A 163 11.68 -6.36 10.65
N THR A 164 11.90 -6.72 9.39
CA THR A 164 13.23 -6.60 8.76
C THR A 164 13.71 -5.15 8.74
N LEU A 165 12.82 -4.20 8.45
CA LEU A 165 13.13 -2.77 8.48
C LEU A 165 13.45 -2.27 9.91
N GLN A 166 12.80 -2.80 10.94
CA GLN A 166 13.13 -2.51 12.34
C GLN A 166 14.51 -3.04 12.73
N GLU A 167 14.87 -4.24 12.29
CA GLU A 167 16.21 -4.81 12.53
C GLU A 167 17.30 -3.93 11.91
N ARG A 168 17.09 -3.47 10.68
CA ARG A 168 17.99 -2.53 9.98
C ARG A 168 18.07 -1.19 10.71
N TRP A 169 16.93 -0.62 11.08
CA TRP A 169 16.86 0.63 11.85
C TRP A 169 17.68 0.54 13.14
N MET A 170 17.55 -0.57 13.88
CA MET A 170 18.26 -0.79 15.13
C MET A 170 19.76 -1.06 14.92
N ALA A 171 20.14 -1.73 13.82
CA ALA A 171 21.54 -1.97 13.47
C ALA A 171 22.26 -0.66 13.07
N GLU A 172 21.65 0.18 12.24
CA GLU A 172 22.21 1.48 11.83
C GLU A 172 22.42 2.42 13.03
N ARG A 173 21.51 2.42 14.01
CA ARG A 173 21.67 3.22 15.23
C ARG A 173 22.87 2.79 16.08
N LYS A 174 23.21 1.50 16.07
CA LYS A 174 24.37 0.95 16.79
C LYS A 174 25.68 1.30 16.07
N ALA A 175 25.66 1.36 14.74
CA ALA A 175 26.80 1.79 13.93
C ALA A 175 26.84 3.33 13.83
N ARG A 176 27.39 4.02 14.85
CA ARG A 176 27.67 5.47 14.79
C ARG A 176 28.59 5.80 13.59
N LYS A 177 28.05 6.04 12.40
CA LYS A 177 28.76 6.61 11.24
C LYS A 177 27.96 7.73 10.57
N SER A 178 28.67 8.81 10.28
CA SER A 178 28.19 9.99 9.56
C SER A 178 27.68 9.64 8.17
N ILE A 179 26.47 10.10 7.88
CA ILE A 179 25.73 9.83 6.65
C ILE A 179 26.35 10.60 5.48
N ARG A 180 26.81 9.89 4.45
CA ARG A 180 26.97 10.47 3.11
C ARG A 180 25.66 10.26 2.37
N PHE A 181 25.11 11.36 1.87
CA PHE A 181 23.99 11.38 0.95
C PHE A 181 24.49 10.97 -0.43
N GLU A 182 24.40 9.68 -0.75
CA GLU A 182 24.25 9.32 -2.16
C GLU A 182 22.76 9.50 -2.46
N THR A 183 22.47 10.53 -3.23
CA THR A 183 21.21 10.76 -3.91
C THR A 183 21.06 9.63 -4.92
N ASP A 184 20.68 8.44 -4.45
CA ASP A 184 20.47 7.27 -5.29
C ASP A 184 18.97 7.20 -5.67
N PRO A 185 18.68 6.85 -6.92
CA PRO A 185 18.34 7.84 -7.91
C PRO A 185 16.91 7.57 -8.34
N GLU A 186 15.98 7.58 -7.39
CA GLU A 186 14.59 7.17 -7.61
C GLU A 186 14.49 5.78 -8.20
N TRP A 187 14.12 4.80 -7.37
CA TRP A 187 13.17 3.75 -7.74
C TRP A 187 12.96 3.65 -9.25
N GLN A 188 13.90 3.05 -9.98
CA GLN A 188 13.62 2.68 -11.35
C GLN A 188 12.63 1.54 -11.22
N PRO A 189 11.36 1.71 -11.61
CA PRO A 189 10.56 0.54 -11.94
C PRO A 189 11.07 0.13 -13.31
N ASP A 190 12.29 -0.42 -13.40
CA ASP A 190 12.72 -1.04 -14.63
C ASP A 190 11.97 -2.38 -14.72
N ASP A 191 10.90 -2.26 -15.50
CA ASP A 191 9.97 -3.25 -16.04
C ASP A 191 9.00 -4.02 -15.13
N ARG A 192 9.00 -3.87 -13.79
CA ARG A 192 8.18 -4.79 -12.94
C ARG A 192 7.46 -4.25 -11.70
N VAL A 193 7.46 -2.96 -11.42
CA VAL A 193 6.59 -2.40 -10.36
C VAL A 193 5.71 -1.35 -10.96
N VAL A 194 4.90 -1.85 -11.87
CA VAL A 194 3.70 -1.19 -12.35
C VAL A 194 2.62 -1.81 -11.47
N LEU A 195 1.92 -1.00 -10.67
CA LEU A 195 0.73 -1.39 -9.87
C LEU A 195 -0.42 -2.00 -10.70
N PHE A 196 -0.16 -2.35 -11.96
CA PHE A 196 -1.14 -2.66 -13.00
C PHE A 196 -0.82 -4.01 -13.63
N GLN A 197 -1.85 -4.83 -13.77
CA GLN A 197 -1.86 -5.96 -14.69
C GLN A 197 -1.81 -5.45 -16.14
N GLU A 198 -0.85 -5.92 -16.92
CA GLU A 198 -0.89 -5.77 -18.38
C GLU A 198 -1.98 -6.69 -18.93
N PHE A 199 -3.18 -6.15 -19.20
CA PHE A 199 -4.21 -6.89 -19.95
C PHE A 199 -3.90 -6.85 -21.45
N TYR A 200 -3.21 -7.91 -21.93
CA TYR A 200 -3.02 -8.25 -23.35
C TYR A 200 -2.32 -7.20 -24.26
N LYS A 201 -1.49 -7.68 -25.18
CA LYS A 201 -0.93 -6.87 -26.28
C LYS A 201 -2.07 -6.31 -27.13
N GLY A 202 -2.42 -5.04 -26.94
CA GLY A 202 -3.31 -4.30 -27.83
C GLY A 202 -4.37 -3.44 -27.16
N ASN A 203 -4.64 -3.61 -25.86
CA ASN A 203 -5.59 -2.78 -25.11
C ASN A 203 -5.00 -2.44 -23.72
N ARG A 204 -4.03 -1.51 -23.71
CA ARG A 204 -3.38 -1.01 -22.48
C ARG A 204 -4.26 0.01 -21.76
N THR A 205 -5.47 -0.39 -21.38
CA THR A 205 -6.26 0.39 -20.44
C THR A 205 -5.71 0.10 -19.04
N TRP A 206 -5.25 1.15 -18.37
CA TRP A 206 -4.69 1.09 -17.03
C TRP A 206 -5.87 0.95 -16.10
N VAL A 207 -6.17 -0.28 -15.70
CA VAL A 207 -7.20 -0.50 -14.70
C VAL A 207 -6.58 -0.13 -13.37
N LEU A 208 -6.86 1.10 -12.92
CA LEU A 208 -6.61 1.46 -11.52
C LEU A 208 -7.38 0.45 -10.67
N LEU A 209 -6.68 -0.22 -9.77
CA LEU A 209 -7.32 -1.03 -8.76
C LEU A 209 -7.80 -0.11 -7.63
N ASP A 210 -8.61 -0.62 -6.73
CA ASP A 210 -9.24 0.22 -5.70
C ASP A 210 -8.20 0.86 -4.77
N PHE A 211 -7.12 0.14 -4.49
CA PHE A 211 -5.97 0.70 -3.79
C PHE A 211 -5.36 1.90 -4.53
N ASP A 212 -5.17 1.83 -5.84
CA ASP A 212 -4.58 2.92 -6.63
C ASP A 212 -5.47 4.17 -6.62
N ARG A 213 -6.79 3.98 -6.78
CA ARG A 213 -7.78 5.05 -6.68
C ARG A 213 -7.74 5.72 -5.31
N TYR A 214 -7.63 4.92 -4.25
CA TYR A 214 -7.52 5.39 -2.89
C TYR A 214 -6.23 6.22 -2.67
N ILE A 215 -5.08 5.75 -3.16
CA ILE A 215 -3.81 6.51 -3.06
C ILE A 215 -3.90 7.84 -3.81
N LEU A 216 -4.46 7.86 -5.03
CA LEU A 216 -4.66 9.10 -5.79
C LEU A 216 -5.59 10.07 -5.08
N ALA A 217 -6.65 9.59 -4.43
CA ALA A 217 -7.55 10.42 -3.64
C ALA A 217 -6.81 11.06 -2.46
N GLN A 218 -5.92 10.31 -1.80
CA GLN A 218 -5.20 10.79 -0.61
C GLN A 218 -4.10 11.82 -0.92
N TRP A 219 -3.48 11.75 -2.10
CA TRP A 219 -2.39 12.66 -2.48
C TRP A 219 -2.73 13.68 -3.58
N ARG A 220 -3.93 13.60 -4.19
CA ARG A 220 -4.45 14.49 -5.26
C ARG A 220 -3.58 14.45 -6.56
N PRO A 221 -3.62 15.41 -7.53
CA PRO A 221 -3.02 15.18 -8.86
C PRO A 221 -1.49 15.06 -8.89
N ARG A 222 -0.77 15.38 -7.80
CA ARG A 222 0.67 15.08 -7.65
C ARG A 222 0.93 13.73 -6.98
N GLY A 223 -0.11 13.01 -6.56
CA GLY A 223 -0.06 11.66 -6.02
C GLY A 223 0.48 10.61 -7.00
N SER A 224 0.47 10.91 -8.30
CA SER A 224 1.15 10.07 -9.28
C SER A 224 2.67 10.03 -9.12
N GLU A 225 3.29 11.07 -8.57
CA GLU A 225 4.72 11.02 -8.22
C GLU A 225 4.98 10.07 -7.03
N VAL A 226 3.96 9.85 -6.18
CA VAL A 226 4.02 8.87 -5.09
C VAL A 226 3.94 7.46 -5.66
N ILE A 227 3.07 7.24 -6.64
CA ILE A 227 2.81 5.95 -7.30
C ILE A 227 3.96 5.55 -8.24
N PHE A 228 4.39 6.47 -9.09
CA PHE A 228 5.31 6.18 -10.20
C PHE A 228 6.74 6.70 -9.99
N GLY A 229 6.97 7.58 -9.02
CA GLY A 229 8.23 8.30 -8.87
C GLY A 229 8.31 9.56 -9.76
N ALA A 230 9.01 10.58 -9.28
CA ALA A 230 9.03 11.90 -9.93
C ALA A 230 9.74 11.88 -11.30
N ARG A 231 10.91 11.27 -11.46
CA ARG A 231 11.61 11.07 -12.73
C ARG A 231 10.84 10.22 -13.71
N PHE A 232 10.09 9.21 -13.27
CA PHE A 232 9.23 8.46 -14.20
C PHE A 232 8.19 9.41 -14.79
N VAL A 233 7.50 10.16 -13.94
CA VAL A 233 6.54 11.18 -14.35
C VAL A 233 7.20 12.22 -15.26
N GLU A 234 8.35 12.78 -14.88
CA GLU A 234 9.10 13.73 -15.70
C GLU A 234 9.51 13.14 -17.05
N LYS A 235 10.03 11.91 -17.08
CA LYS A 235 10.44 11.22 -18.31
C LYS A 235 9.26 11.07 -19.26
N LYS A 236 8.09 10.70 -18.74
CA LYS A 236 6.86 10.55 -19.51
C LYS A 236 6.32 11.90 -19.99
N MET A 237 6.36 12.93 -19.15
CA MET A 237 6.01 14.30 -19.54
C MET A 237 6.93 14.86 -20.64
N ARG A 238 8.24 14.59 -20.56
CA ARG A 238 9.19 14.94 -21.64
C ARG A 238 8.91 14.18 -22.95
N ALA A 239 8.28 13.01 -22.88
CA ALA A 239 7.81 12.27 -24.04
C ALA A 239 6.45 12.77 -24.59
N GLY A 240 5.93 13.88 -24.07
CA GLY A 240 4.69 14.52 -24.53
C GLY A 240 3.41 14.01 -23.88
N MET A 241 3.51 13.18 -22.84
CA MET A 241 2.36 12.71 -22.07
C MET A 241 1.92 13.73 -21.03
N GLN A 242 0.62 13.91 -20.84
CA GLN A 242 0.05 14.80 -19.83
C GLN A 242 -0.41 14.04 -18.58
N LEU A 243 -0.56 14.76 -17.46
CA LEU A 243 -1.23 14.25 -16.26
C LEU A 243 -2.68 14.75 -16.23
N CYS A 244 -3.59 13.92 -15.75
CA CYS A 244 -4.95 14.34 -15.43
C CYS A 244 -4.88 15.41 -14.34
N ALA A 245 -5.43 16.59 -14.63
CA ALA A 245 -5.43 17.74 -13.73
C ALA A 245 -6.22 17.51 -12.43
N TRP A 246 -7.03 16.45 -12.35
CA TRP A 246 -7.75 16.06 -11.15
C TRP A 246 -7.09 14.90 -10.41
N CYS A 247 -7.10 13.70 -11.01
CA CYS A 247 -6.63 12.49 -10.33
C CYS A 247 -5.13 12.23 -10.51
N GLY A 248 -4.41 13.04 -11.30
CA GLY A 248 -2.98 12.88 -11.52
C GLY A 248 -2.59 11.74 -12.46
N MET A 249 -3.52 10.88 -12.90
CA MET A 249 -3.22 9.76 -13.79
C MET A 249 -2.44 10.21 -15.03
N ILE A 250 -1.42 9.45 -15.42
CA ILE A 250 -0.57 9.77 -16.57
C ILE A 250 -1.15 9.22 -17.87
N GLU A 251 -1.07 10.02 -18.94
CA GLU A 251 -1.35 9.57 -20.30
C GLU A 251 -0.44 8.42 -20.71
N GLN A 252 -0.94 7.63 -21.64
CA GLN A 252 -0.32 6.40 -22.11
C GLN A 252 0.15 6.52 -23.55
N GLN A 253 -0.50 7.42 -24.26
CA GLN A 253 -0.09 7.95 -25.54
C GLN A 253 -0.33 9.46 -25.50
N PRO A 254 0.49 10.26 -26.19
CA PRO A 254 0.28 11.70 -26.28
C PRO A 254 -1.14 12.02 -26.77
N ASN A 255 -1.81 12.96 -26.11
CA ASN A 255 -3.17 13.42 -26.43
C ASN A 255 -4.27 12.37 -26.22
N GLN A 256 -4.06 11.42 -25.30
CA GLN A 256 -5.08 10.45 -24.90
C GLN A 256 -6.22 11.11 -24.10
N PHE A 257 -5.90 12.09 -23.27
CA PHE A 257 -6.89 12.77 -22.44
C PHE A 257 -7.62 13.84 -23.23
N SER A 258 -8.91 14.00 -22.93
CA SER A 258 -9.66 15.13 -23.43
C SER A 258 -9.11 16.42 -22.81
N GLN A 259 -8.76 17.38 -23.67
CA GLN A 259 -8.41 18.73 -23.25
C GLN A 259 -9.69 19.53 -23.01
N PHE A 260 -9.80 20.13 -21.84
CA PHE A 260 -10.91 21.00 -21.48
C PHE A 260 -10.42 22.43 -21.24
N MET A 261 -11.35 23.36 -20.98
CA MET A 261 -11.06 24.79 -20.85
C MET A 261 -9.87 25.06 -19.89
N ASN A 262 -9.02 26.03 -20.27
CA ASN A 262 -7.77 26.43 -19.60
C ASN A 262 -6.63 25.39 -19.69
N ASP A 263 -6.50 24.70 -20.83
CA ASP A 263 -5.42 23.72 -21.12
C ASP A 263 -5.29 22.59 -20.07
N LYS A 264 -6.37 22.28 -19.36
CA LYS A 264 -6.39 21.20 -18.37
C LYS A 264 -6.81 19.89 -19.05
N ALA A 265 -5.90 18.93 -19.09
CA ALA A 265 -6.19 17.57 -19.50
C ALA A 265 -6.84 16.79 -18.35
N VAL A 266 -7.91 16.04 -18.62
CA VAL A 266 -8.48 15.10 -17.63
C VAL A 266 -8.81 13.76 -18.28
N CYS A 267 -8.65 12.70 -17.50
CA CYS A 267 -8.81 11.33 -17.98
C CYS A 267 -10.27 10.88 -18.15
N SER A 268 -11.23 11.61 -17.57
CA SER A 268 -12.65 11.26 -17.67
C SER A 268 -13.58 12.45 -17.40
N PRO A 269 -14.85 12.41 -17.86
CA PRO A 269 -15.86 13.40 -17.53
C PRO A 269 -16.10 13.56 -16.01
N GLN A 270 -16.02 12.47 -15.25
CA GLN A 270 -16.17 12.53 -13.79
C GLN A 270 -15.02 13.32 -13.15
N CYS A 271 -13.78 13.15 -13.63
CA CYS A 271 -12.64 13.95 -13.18
C CYS A 271 -12.83 15.44 -13.52
N TRP A 272 -13.48 15.75 -14.64
CA TRP A 272 -13.81 17.12 -15.01
C TRP A 272 -14.84 17.75 -14.07
N GLU A 273 -15.92 17.04 -13.75
CA GLU A 273 -16.97 17.50 -12.83
C GLU A 273 -16.40 17.78 -11.43
N LEU A 274 -15.59 16.86 -10.91
CA LEU A 274 -14.95 17.02 -9.61
C LEU A 274 -13.94 18.18 -9.59
N LEU A 275 -13.17 18.33 -10.67
CA LEU A 275 -12.26 19.47 -10.83
C LEU A 275 -13.01 20.80 -10.83
N GLN A 276 -14.15 20.89 -11.52
CA GLN A 276 -14.99 22.09 -11.49
C GLN A 276 -15.59 22.36 -10.11
N ALA A 277 -16.09 21.34 -9.42
CA ALA A 277 -16.66 21.47 -8.09
C ALA A 277 -15.62 21.98 -7.07
N SER A 278 -14.37 21.49 -7.17
CA SER A 278 -13.27 21.97 -6.33
C SER A 278 -12.91 23.43 -6.59
N ASN A 279 -12.90 23.88 -7.85
CA ASN A 279 -12.58 25.27 -8.18
C ASN A 279 -13.68 26.23 -7.71
N LYS A 280 -14.95 25.80 -7.70
CA LYS A 280 -16.09 26.58 -7.19
C LYS A 280 -16.09 26.74 -5.67
N THR A 281 -15.49 25.80 -4.93
CA THR A 281 -15.39 25.87 -3.45
C THR A 281 -14.18 26.68 -2.98
N SER A 282 -13.22 26.94 -3.87
CA SER A 282 -12.05 27.77 -3.60
C SER A 282 -12.20 29.24 -3.99
N ASP A 283 -13.38 29.70 -4.44
CA ASP A 283 -13.68 31.13 -4.62
C ASP A 283 -14.22 31.72 -3.31
N PRO A 284 -13.44 32.49 -2.54
CA PRO A 284 -13.96 33.23 -1.42
C PRO A 284 -14.45 34.57 -1.96
N GLN A 285 -15.65 34.61 -2.55
CA GLN A 285 -16.46 35.83 -2.67
C GLN A 285 -17.85 35.54 -3.26
N SER A 286 -18.85 35.43 -2.40
CA SER A 286 -20.09 36.23 -2.49
C SER A 286 -21.11 35.82 -1.42
N LYS A 287 -20.89 36.30 -0.18
CA LYS A 287 -21.84 37.13 0.57
C LYS A 287 -21.22 37.59 1.87
#